data_AF-A0A3A9YFU0-F1
#
_entry.id   AF-A0A3A9YFU0-F1
#
_cell.length_a   1.000
_cell.length_b   1.000
_cell.length_c   1.000
_cell.angle_alpha   90.00
_cell.angle_beta   90.00
_cell.angle_gamma   90.00
#
_symmetry.space_group_name_H-M   'P 1'
#
loop_
_entity.id
_entity.type
_entity.pdbx_description
1 polymer ?
#
loop_
_entity_poly.entity_id
_entity_poly.type
_entity_poly.pdbx_seq_one_letter_code
_entity_poly.pdbx_strand_id
1 'polypeptide(L)'
;MSLRLINSNKELKNLFNKAVKGSWSAERFQASLKNTKWWRSQSQTLREYVTLRYTDPGTWKQDRSNAAAEIKAMATRVGINTISSGLLEDAVYNRLALGWSDARLQNWLGGRIQFAKGYAYGDAAEVWDNLHDLAYQMGMQYSDTWYRNATRKIQAGTSTLAEHEAYIRKQSAAKFKNFGQQIRAGMSVQDLAAPYIQSVSRILEIPETDIDVFTNKYVYNAMQGGHAGQNFPLWDFERIVRSDPLWRKTNNARESMMTTARGVLKDFGLAY
;
A
#
# COMPACT_ATOMS: atom_id res chain seq x y z
N MET A 1 -1.50 28.22 -39.67
CA MET A 1 -2.51 28.20 -38.59
C MET A 1 -3.88 28.01 -39.22
N SER A 2 -4.71 27.05 -38.78
CA SER A 2 -5.97 26.76 -39.47
C SER A 2 -7.07 27.79 -39.18
N LEU A 3 -7.95 28.02 -40.15
CA LEU A 3 -9.14 28.86 -40.00
C LEU A 3 -10.05 28.38 -38.86
N ARG A 4 -10.08 27.07 -38.60
CA ARG A 4 -10.87 26.50 -37.48
C ARG A 4 -10.34 26.94 -36.12
N LEU A 5 -9.02 26.95 -35.91
CA LEU A 5 -8.39 27.47 -34.70
C LEU A 5 -8.59 28.99 -34.56
N ILE A 6 -8.43 29.72 -35.65
CA ILE A 6 -8.63 31.18 -35.64
C ILE A 6 -10.07 31.51 -35.24
N ASN A 7 -11.05 30.75 -35.72
CA ASN A 7 -12.46 30.94 -35.40
C ASN A 7 -12.85 30.42 -34.00
N SER A 8 -12.04 29.59 -33.35
CA SER A 8 -12.35 29.08 -32.00
C SER A 8 -12.07 30.09 -30.88
N ASN A 9 -11.39 31.21 -31.17
CA ASN A 9 -11.08 32.24 -30.19
C ASN A 9 -11.29 33.64 -30.78
N LYS A 10 -12.06 34.49 -30.07
CA LYS A 10 -12.40 35.85 -30.54
C LYS A 10 -11.18 36.76 -30.74
N GLU A 11 -10.16 36.66 -29.87
CA GLU A 11 -8.92 37.44 -29.99
C GLU A 11 -8.13 37.02 -31.24
N LEU A 12 -7.99 35.70 -31.48
CA LEU A 12 -7.32 35.17 -32.65
C LEU A 12 -8.04 35.56 -33.95
N LYS A 13 -9.37 35.49 -33.97
CA LYS A 13 -10.19 35.92 -35.10
C LYS A 13 -10.01 37.40 -35.42
N ASN A 14 -10.05 38.25 -34.39
CA ASN A 14 -9.86 39.69 -34.56
C ASN A 14 -8.45 40.02 -35.06
N LEU A 15 -7.42 39.33 -34.54
CA LEU A 15 -6.05 39.49 -35.01
C LEU A 15 -5.91 39.10 -36.49
N PHE A 16 -6.47 37.95 -36.87
CA PHE A 16 -6.45 37.48 -38.25
C PHE A 16 -7.15 38.45 -39.21
N ASN A 17 -8.34 38.94 -38.85
CA ASN A 17 -9.05 39.93 -39.66
C ASN A 17 -8.26 41.23 -39.85
N LYS A 18 -7.57 41.71 -38.80
CA LYS A 18 -6.66 42.87 -38.90
C LYS A 18 -5.48 42.59 -39.82
N ALA A 19 -4.90 41.39 -39.74
CA ALA A 19 -3.78 40.99 -40.59
C ALA A 19 -4.17 40.88 -42.06
N VAL A 20 -5.33 40.32 -42.37
CA VAL A 20 -5.88 40.22 -43.74
C VAL A 20 -6.19 41.61 -44.29
N LYS A 21 -6.94 42.44 -43.55
CA LYS A 21 -7.29 43.81 -43.98
C LYS A 21 -6.05 44.69 -44.19
N GLY A 22 -5.02 44.49 -43.37
CA GLY A 22 -3.79 45.26 -43.41
C GLY A 22 -2.68 44.67 -44.27
N SER A 23 -2.92 43.56 -45.00
CA SER A 23 -1.92 42.84 -45.81
C SER A 23 -0.61 42.58 -45.05
N TRP A 24 -0.69 42.09 -43.81
CA TRP A 24 0.49 41.84 -42.98
C TRP A 24 1.37 40.71 -43.54
N SER A 25 2.69 40.84 -43.39
CA SER A 25 3.61 39.73 -43.63
C SER A 25 3.41 38.60 -42.61
N ALA A 26 3.88 37.40 -42.95
CA ALA A 26 3.82 36.24 -42.06
C ALA A 26 4.57 36.50 -40.74
N GLU A 27 5.72 37.16 -40.80
CA GLU A 27 6.56 37.52 -39.66
C GLU A 27 5.84 38.49 -38.73
N ARG A 28 5.20 39.53 -39.30
CA ARG A 28 4.42 40.51 -38.53
C ARG A 28 3.22 39.86 -37.85
N PHE A 29 2.51 38.97 -38.56
CA PHE A 29 1.41 38.23 -37.98
C PHE A 29 1.88 37.32 -36.84
N GLN A 30 2.97 36.59 -37.03
CA GLN A 30 3.53 35.71 -36.00
C GLN A 30 3.99 36.49 -34.76
N ALA A 31 4.65 37.64 -34.94
CA ALA A 31 5.03 38.52 -33.83
C ALA A 31 3.80 39.04 -33.07
N SER A 32 2.75 39.41 -33.79
CA SER A 32 1.50 39.90 -33.18
C SER A 32 0.72 38.78 -32.48
N LEU A 33 0.74 37.57 -33.03
CA LEU A 33 0.17 36.37 -32.41
C LEU A 33 0.84 36.07 -31.07
N LYS A 34 2.18 36.13 -31.01
CA LYS A 34 2.94 35.96 -29.76
C LYS A 34 2.59 36.98 -28.68
N ASN A 35 2.02 38.12 -29.07
CA ASN A 35 1.57 39.18 -28.15
C ASN A 35 0.14 39.02 -27.65
N THR A 36 -0.64 38.07 -28.19
CA THR A 36 -2.01 37.81 -27.74
C THR A 36 -2.06 37.25 -26.32
N LYS A 37 -3.15 37.53 -25.59
CA LYS A 37 -3.40 36.89 -24.28
C LYS A 37 -3.53 35.39 -24.43
N TRP A 38 -4.16 34.93 -25.52
CA TRP A 38 -4.23 33.50 -25.84
C TRP A 38 -2.83 32.89 -25.93
N TRP A 39 -1.89 33.48 -26.67
CA TRP A 39 -0.54 32.91 -26.77
C TRP A 39 0.20 32.91 -25.43
N ARG A 40 0.13 34.03 -24.70
CA ARG A 40 0.89 34.25 -23.46
C ARG A 40 0.35 33.48 -22.26
N SER A 41 -0.93 33.13 -22.24
CA SER A 41 -1.57 32.40 -21.12
C SER A 41 -1.53 30.88 -21.24
N GLN A 42 -1.12 30.35 -22.39
CA GLN A 42 -1.12 28.91 -22.66
C GLN A 42 0.32 28.39 -22.64
N SER A 43 0.55 27.16 -22.15
CA SER A 43 1.86 26.51 -22.28
C SER A 43 2.16 26.20 -23.76
N GLN A 44 3.43 25.98 -24.08
CA GLN A 44 3.82 25.57 -25.44
C GLN A 44 3.10 24.28 -25.87
N THR A 45 3.12 23.26 -25.01
CA THR A 45 2.49 21.96 -25.27
C THR A 45 0.98 22.12 -25.50
N LEU A 46 0.31 22.99 -24.75
CA LEU A 46 -1.12 23.24 -24.93
C LEU A 46 -1.41 23.94 -26.25
N ARG A 47 -0.56 24.89 -26.66
CA ARG A 47 -0.68 25.52 -27.98
C ARG A 47 -0.48 24.53 -29.11
N GLU A 48 0.50 23.62 -28.99
CA GLU A 48 0.76 22.56 -29.98
C GLU A 48 -0.42 21.59 -30.07
N TYR A 49 -0.91 21.09 -28.92
CA TYR A 49 -2.08 20.20 -28.83
C TYR A 49 -3.34 20.82 -29.46
N VAL A 50 -3.65 22.06 -29.10
CA VAL A 50 -4.81 22.78 -29.65
C VAL A 50 -4.62 23.05 -31.14
N THR A 51 -3.41 23.40 -31.58
CA THR A 51 -3.12 23.59 -33.01
C THR A 51 -3.37 22.31 -33.79
N LEU A 52 -2.78 21.19 -33.35
CA LEU A 52 -2.94 19.90 -33.99
C LEU A 52 -4.41 19.49 -34.11
N ARG A 53 -5.20 19.66 -33.04
CA ARG A 53 -6.65 19.37 -33.04
C ARG A 53 -7.41 20.03 -34.17
N TYR A 54 -7.03 21.24 -34.57
CA TYR A 54 -7.73 22.03 -35.59
C TYR A 54 -7.03 22.04 -36.96
N THR A 55 -5.75 21.70 -37.04
CA THR A 55 -4.99 21.64 -38.30
C THR A 55 -4.96 20.23 -38.88
N ASP A 56 -4.81 19.21 -38.03
CA ASP A 56 -4.79 17.80 -38.41
C ASP A 56 -5.56 16.95 -37.36
N PRO A 57 -6.89 16.90 -37.46
CA PRO A 57 -7.73 16.13 -36.53
C PRO A 57 -7.49 14.63 -36.62
N GLY A 58 -6.94 14.12 -37.72
CA GLY A 58 -6.64 12.70 -37.90
C GLY A 58 -5.49 12.28 -36.99
N THR A 59 -4.36 12.98 -37.12
CA THR A 59 -3.18 12.78 -36.26
C THR A 59 -3.53 13.05 -34.79
N TRP A 60 -4.29 14.10 -34.48
CA TRP A 60 -4.73 14.36 -33.11
C TRP A 60 -5.54 13.22 -32.48
N LYS A 61 -6.44 12.58 -33.26
CA LYS A 61 -7.19 11.41 -32.78
C LYS A 61 -6.28 10.20 -32.59
N GLN A 62 -5.34 9.99 -33.50
CA GLN A 62 -4.37 8.90 -33.42
C GLN A 62 -3.49 9.04 -32.16
N ASP A 63 -2.94 10.22 -31.92
CA ASP A 63 -2.10 10.50 -30.74
C ASP A 63 -2.86 10.26 -29.45
N ARG A 64 -4.12 10.70 -29.38
CA ARG A 64 -5.00 10.41 -28.22
C ARG A 64 -5.25 8.93 -28.04
N SER A 65 -5.48 8.16 -29.12
CA SER A 65 -5.67 6.70 -29.02
C SER A 65 -4.41 6.00 -28.53
N ASN A 66 -3.24 6.41 -29.04
CA ASN A 66 -1.95 5.85 -28.63
C ASN A 66 -1.69 6.14 -27.15
N ALA A 67 -1.84 7.41 -26.75
CA ALA A 67 -1.72 7.83 -25.35
C ALA A 67 -2.70 7.08 -24.45
N ALA A 68 -3.94 6.87 -24.90
CA ALA A 68 -4.95 6.14 -24.13
C ALA A 68 -4.54 4.67 -23.91
N ALA A 69 -3.92 4.01 -24.90
CA ALA A 69 -3.42 2.65 -24.74
C ALA A 69 -2.28 2.57 -23.72
N GLU A 70 -1.30 3.48 -23.83
CA GLU A 70 -0.18 3.59 -22.88
C GLU A 70 -0.66 3.86 -21.45
N ILE A 71 -1.61 4.78 -21.30
CA ILE A 71 -2.19 5.15 -20.01
C ILE A 71 -2.99 3.99 -19.41
N LYS A 72 -3.72 3.21 -20.22
CA LYS A 72 -4.40 2.00 -19.72
C LYS A 72 -3.38 1.00 -19.16
N ALA A 73 -2.28 0.75 -19.88
CA ALA A 73 -1.22 -0.13 -19.40
C ALA A 73 -0.57 0.42 -18.11
N MET A 74 -0.32 1.72 -18.03
CA MET A 74 0.17 2.38 -16.83
C MET A 74 -0.83 2.27 -15.67
N ALA A 75 -2.12 2.46 -15.93
CA ALA A 75 -3.19 2.35 -14.95
C ALA A 75 -3.24 0.94 -14.36
N THR A 76 -3.18 -0.09 -15.20
CA THR A 76 -3.09 -1.49 -14.76
C THR A 76 -1.86 -1.71 -13.88
N ARG A 77 -0.69 -1.23 -14.30
CA ARG A 77 0.56 -1.36 -13.53
C ARG A 77 0.50 -0.70 -12.16
N VAL A 78 -0.22 0.41 -12.01
CA VAL A 78 -0.41 1.05 -10.69
C VAL A 78 -1.60 0.48 -9.92
N GLY A 79 -2.22 -0.61 -10.37
CA GLY A 79 -3.34 -1.27 -9.67
C GLY A 79 -4.73 -0.72 -9.97
N ILE A 80 -4.91 0.08 -11.02
CA ILE A 80 -6.25 0.48 -11.53
C ILE A 80 -6.63 -0.49 -12.65
N ASN A 81 -7.34 -1.56 -12.28
CA ASN A 81 -7.77 -2.59 -13.24
C ASN A 81 -8.73 -2.05 -14.30
N THR A 82 -9.70 -1.22 -13.89
CA THR A 82 -10.69 -0.61 -14.79
C THR A 82 -10.65 0.89 -14.65
N ILE A 83 -9.83 1.54 -15.48
CA ILE A 83 -9.81 3.01 -15.55
C ILE A 83 -11.12 3.51 -16.16
N SER A 84 -11.80 4.43 -15.48
CA SER A 84 -13.02 5.04 -16.00
C SER A 84 -12.71 5.90 -17.23
N SER A 85 -13.69 6.07 -18.12
CA SER A 85 -13.54 6.90 -19.31
C SER A 85 -13.14 8.34 -18.96
N GLY A 86 -13.77 8.94 -17.95
CA GLY A 86 -13.42 10.30 -17.49
C GLY A 86 -11.97 10.40 -17.00
N LEU A 87 -11.52 9.44 -16.18
CA LEU A 87 -10.15 9.45 -15.67
C LEU A 87 -9.12 9.23 -16.78
N LEU A 88 -9.42 8.34 -17.73
CA LEU A 88 -8.58 8.13 -18.91
C LEU A 88 -8.47 9.39 -19.75
N GLU A 89 -9.57 10.11 -19.93
CA GLU A 89 -9.58 11.35 -20.72
C GLU A 89 -8.79 12.48 -20.05
N ASP A 90 -8.92 12.62 -18.74
CA ASP A 90 -8.10 13.55 -17.95
C ASP A 90 -6.61 13.20 -18.07
N ALA A 91 -6.26 11.91 -17.99
CA ALA A 91 -4.88 11.45 -18.11
C ALA A 91 -4.30 11.74 -19.50
N VAL A 92 -5.05 11.45 -20.57
CA VAL A 92 -4.65 11.72 -21.96
C VAL A 92 -4.46 13.23 -22.17
N TYR A 93 -5.38 14.03 -21.65
CA TYR A 93 -5.26 15.49 -21.70
C TYR A 93 -4.03 15.98 -20.93
N ASN A 94 -3.79 15.49 -19.73
CA ASN A 94 -2.62 15.85 -18.93
C ASN A 94 -1.31 15.50 -19.64
N ARG A 95 -1.24 14.34 -20.31
CA ARG A 95 -0.08 13.93 -21.12
C ARG A 95 0.13 14.87 -22.31
N LEU A 96 -0.87 14.95 -23.19
CA LEU A 96 -0.70 15.57 -24.50
C LEU A 96 -0.83 17.09 -24.48
N ALA A 97 -1.71 17.64 -23.63
CA ALA A 97 -1.99 19.07 -23.58
C ALA A 97 -1.17 19.78 -22.51
N LEU A 98 -0.96 19.16 -21.36
CA LEU A 98 -0.19 19.75 -20.25
C LEU A 98 1.26 19.27 -20.18
N GLY A 99 1.66 18.32 -21.02
CA GLY A 99 3.04 17.83 -21.09
C GLY A 99 3.49 17.09 -19.83
N TRP A 100 2.58 16.41 -19.14
CA TRP A 100 2.96 15.64 -17.95
C TRP A 100 3.85 14.45 -18.33
N SER A 101 4.92 14.27 -17.57
CA SER A 101 5.80 13.10 -17.68
C SER A 101 5.11 11.83 -17.17
N ASP A 102 5.65 10.68 -17.58
CA ASP A 102 5.17 9.36 -17.16
C ASP A 102 5.19 9.21 -15.64
N ALA A 103 6.26 9.63 -14.97
CA ALA A 103 6.36 9.57 -13.51
C ALA A 103 5.27 10.41 -12.80
N ARG A 104 4.97 11.60 -13.34
CA ARG A 104 3.91 12.47 -12.79
C ARG A 104 2.53 11.85 -12.99
N LEU A 105 2.27 11.30 -14.17
CA LEU A 105 1.02 10.59 -14.47
C LEU A 105 0.86 9.35 -13.59
N GLN A 106 1.93 8.56 -13.43
CA GLN A 106 1.94 7.37 -12.58
C GLN A 106 1.59 7.74 -11.14
N ASN A 107 2.24 8.77 -10.57
CA ASN A 107 1.94 9.24 -9.23
C ASN A 107 0.47 9.69 -9.08
N TRP A 108 -0.01 10.45 -10.06
CA TRP A 108 -1.37 10.96 -10.06
C TRP A 108 -2.44 9.86 -10.21
N LEU A 109 -2.15 8.83 -11.01
CA LEU A 109 -2.98 7.62 -11.12
C LEU A 109 -2.92 6.81 -9.82
N GLY A 110 -1.75 6.60 -9.23
CA GLY A 110 -1.59 5.88 -7.97
C GLY A 110 -2.40 6.47 -6.80
N GLY A 111 -2.55 7.80 -6.77
CA GLY A 111 -3.44 8.48 -5.81
C GLY A 111 -4.93 8.15 -5.97
N ARG A 112 -5.34 7.53 -7.08
CA ARG A 112 -6.73 7.20 -7.43
C ARG A 112 -7.07 5.73 -7.34
N ILE A 113 -6.14 4.90 -6.85
CA ILE A 113 -6.40 3.48 -6.58
C ILE A 113 -7.60 3.37 -5.63
N GLN A 114 -8.63 2.68 -6.11
CA GLN A 114 -9.83 2.38 -5.35
C GLN A 114 -9.64 1.04 -4.63
N PHE A 115 -10.00 1.03 -3.36
CA PHE A 115 -10.03 -0.16 -2.52
C PHE A 115 -11.49 -0.43 -2.21
N ALA A 116 -12.06 -1.51 -2.73
CA ALA A 116 -13.47 -1.84 -2.49
C ALA A 116 -13.56 -2.84 -1.33
N LYS A 117 -14.44 -2.58 -0.36
CA LYS A 117 -14.62 -3.43 0.84
C LYS A 117 -13.32 -3.76 1.59
N GLY A 118 -12.33 -2.88 1.54
CA GLY A 118 -11.03 -3.08 2.19
C GLY A 118 -9.99 -3.83 1.37
N TYR A 119 -10.34 -4.35 0.19
CA TYR A 119 -9.43 -5.10 -0.67
C TYR A 119 -8.91 -4.25 -1.82
N ALA A 120 -7.64 -4.45 -2.16
CA ALA A 120 -7.06 -3.96 -3.41
C ALA A 120 -7.34 -4.96 -4.54
N TYR A 121 -7.12 -4.53 -5.79
CA TYR A 121 -7.30 -5.36 -6.99
C TYR A 121 -5.98 -5.44 -7.78
N GLY A 122 -5.74 -6.57 -8.46
CA GLY A 122 -4.53 -6.78 -9.28
C GLY A 122 -3.24 -6.73 -8.44
N ASP A 123 -2.16 -6.19 -8.99
CA ASP A 123 -0.85 -6.05 -8.32
C ASP A 123 -0.92 -5.30 -6.98
N ALA A 124 -1.94 -4.44 -6.80
CA ALA A 124 -2.15 -3.75 -5.53
C ALA A 124 -2.67 -4.71 -4.43
N ALA A 125 -3.35 -5.81 -4.80
CA ALA A 125 -3.76 -6.87 -3.87
C ALA A 125 -2.55 -7.63 -3.34
N GLU A 126 -1.62 -8.01 -4.22
CA GLU A 126 -0.38 -8.68 -3.80
C GLU A 126 0.43 -7.81 -2.83
N VAL A 127 0.62 -6.52 -3.15
CA VAL A 127 1.30 -5.59 -2.24
C VAL A 127 0.55 -5.46 -0.91
N TRP A 128 -0.78 -5.41 -0.95
CA TRP A 128 -1.62 -5.33 0.24
C TRP A 128 -1.44 -6.56 1.13
N ASP A 129 -1.51 -7.76 0.56
CA ASP A 129 -1.41 -9.04 1.26
C ASP A 129 0.01 -9.22 1.83
N ASN A 130 1.05 -8.95 1.05
CA ASN A 130 2.45 -9.01 1.50
C ASN A 130 2.71 -8.10 2.72
N LEU A 131 2.11 -6.91 2.75
CA LEU A 131 2.23 -6.02 3.90
C LEU A 131 1.48 -6.54 5.14
N HIS A 132 0.32 -7.18 4.96
CA HIS A 132 -0.41 -7.81 6.06
C HIS A 132 0.35 -9.00 6.63
N ASP A 133 0.81 -9.89 5.76
CA ASP A 133 1.57 -11.08 6.13
C ASP A 133 2.85 -10.70 6.86
N LEU A 134 3.59 -9.71 6.34
CA LEU A 134 4.79 -9.24 7.02
C LEU A 134 4.48 -8.60 8.37
N ALA A 135 3.44 -7.77 8.47
CA ALA A 135 3.05 -7.19 9.75
C ALA A 135 2.69 -8.28 10.77
N TYR A 136 1.92 -9.28 10.34
CA TYR A 136 1.55 -10.44 11.15
C TYR A 136 2.78 -11.25 11.61
N GLN A 137 3.69 -11.58 10.69
CA GLN A 137 4.95 -12.26 11.01
C GLN A 137 5.82 -11.46 11.99
N MET A 138 5.76 -10.13 11.92
CA MET A 138 6.54 -9.21 12.75
C MET A 138 5.83 -8.78 14.03
N GLY A 139 4.70 -9.40 14.42
CA GLY A 139 4.05 -9.01 15.67
C GLY A 139 3.52 -7.57 15.66
N MET A 140 3.25 -7.02 14.46
CA MET A 140 2.65 -5.71 14.21
C MET A 140 1.24 -5.80 13.60
N GLN A 141 0.39 -4.84 13.98
CA GLN A 141 -0.92 -4.65 13.37
C GLN A 141 -1.09 -3.16 13.11
N TYR A 142 -1.42 -2.81 11.87
CA TYR A 142 -1.68 -1.42 11.47
C TYR A 142 -3.15 -1.23 11.10
N SER A 143 -3.59 0.02 10.95
CA SER A 143 -4.93 0.32 10.46
C SER A 143 -5.03 0.08 8.95
N ASP A 144 -6.22 -0.24 8.44
CA ASP A 144 -6.46 -0.36 7.00
C ASP A 144 -6.01 0.89 6.22
N THR A 145 -6.14 2.07 6.83
CA THR A 145 -5.68 3.32 6.22
C THR A 145 -4.18 3.35 6.02
N TRP A 146 -3.40 2.80 6.95
CA TRP A 146 -1.96 2.65 6.79
C TRP A 146 -1.63 1.73 5.61
N TYR A 147 -2.26 0.55 5.54
CA TYR A 147 -2.05 -0.41 4.44
C TYR A 147 -2.44 0.18 3.08
N ARG A 148 -3.57 0.90 3.00
CA ARG A 148 -4.01 1.58 1.76
C ARG A 148 -2.98 2.60 1.31
N ASN A 149 -2.48 3.39 2.25
CA ASN A 149 -1.51 4.45 1.94
C ASN A 149 -0.14 3.86 1.55
N ALA A 150 0.33 2.81 2.21
CA ALA A 150 1.55 2.10 1.84
C ALA A 150 1.43 1.51 0.44
N THR A 151 0.35 0.77 0.18
CA THR A 151 0.05 0.18 -1.14
C THR A 151 0.03 1.24 -2.24
N ARG A 152 -0.64 2.37 -2.01
CA ARG A 152 -0.67 3.48 -2.98
C ARG A 152 0.70 4.05 -3.28
N LYS A 153 1.56 4.23 -2.26
CA LYS A 153 2.90 4.78 -2.45
C LYS A 153 3.79 3.82 -3.25
N ILE A 154 3.72 2.53 -2.94
CA ILE A 154 4.45 1.49 -3.67
C ILE A 154 4.02 1.47 -5.13
N GLN A 155 2.70 1.42 -5.39
CA GLN A 155 2.16 1.41 -6.75
C GLN A 155 2.42 2.71 -7.52
N ALA A 156 2.39 3.84 -6.83
CA ALA A 156 2.76 5.14 -7.39
C ALA A 156 4.27 5.30 -7.66
N GLY A 157 5.10 4.33 -7.26
CA GLY A 157 6.57 4.39 -7.37
C GLY A 157 7.20 5.43 -6.45
N THR A 158 6.49 5.90 -5.42
CA THR A 158 7.02 6.87 -4.45
C THR A 158 7.50 6.23 -3.15
N SER A 159 7.31 4.94 -2.99
CA SER A 159 8.03 4.09 -2.04
C SER A 159 8.25 2.71 -2.63
N THR A 160 8.93 1.83 -1.89
CA THR A 160 9.11 0.43 -2.28
C THR A 160 8.61 -0.52 -1.19
N LEU A 161 8.33 -1.77 -1.56
CA LEU A 161 7.99 -2.81 -0.57
C LEU A 161 9.09 -2.89 0.49
N ALA A 162 10.36 -3.00 0.09
CA ALA A 162 11.52 -3.07 0.98
C ALA A 162 11.62 -1.92 2.00
N GLU A 163 11.28 -0.68 1.62
CA GLU A 163 11.23 0.45 2.56
C GLU A 163 10.18 0.24 3.65
N HIS A 164 9.01 -0.27 3.27
CA HIS A 164 7.94 -0.60 4.22
C HIS A 164 8.30 -1.84 5.06
N GLU A 165 9.00 -2.82 4.52
CA GLU A 165 9.50 -3.96 5.29
C GLU A 165 10.50 -3.51 6.36
N ALA A 166 11.47 -2.68 5.98
CA ALA A 166 12.44 -2.11 6.90
C ALA A 166 11.75 -1.27 7.99
N TYR A 167 10.71 -0.51 7.63
CA TYR A 167 9.90 0.22 8.59
C TYR A 167 9.20 -0.72 9.59
N ILE A 168 8.48 -1.76 9.11
CA ILE A 168 7.79 -2.71 9.97
C ILE A 168 8.78 -3.41 10.91
N ARG A 169 9.90 -3.89 10.38
CA ARG A 169 10.96 -4.56 11.15
C ARG A 169 11.54 -3.63 12.22
N LYS A 170 11.77 -2.36 11.90
CA LYS A 170 12.25 -1.35 12.86
C LYS A 170 11.24 -1.11 13.98
N GLN A 171 9.95 -0.98 13.66
CA GLN A 171 8.89 -0.79 14.65
C GLN A 171 8.74 -2.03 15.54
N SER A 172 8.77 -3.23 14.94
CA SER A 172 8.73 -4.50 15.64
C SER A 172 9.91 -4.66 16.61
N ALA A 173 11.14 -4.39 16.16
CA ALA A 173 12.34 -4.45 17.01
C ALA A 173 12.30 -3.44 18.18
N ALA A 174 11.60 -2.31 18.01
CA ALA A 174 11.39 -1.34 19.08
C ALA A 174 10.32 -1.79 20.08
N LYS A 175 9.28 -2.49 19.61
CA LYS A 175 8.20 -3.07 20.42
C LYS A 175 8.69 -4.26 21.25
N PHE A 176 9.42 -5.18 20.63
CA PHE A 176 9.95 -6.40 21.24
C PHE A 176 11.45 -6.25 21.55
N LYS A 177 11.78 -5.35 22.48
CA LYS A 177 13.16 -4.89 22.73
C LYS A 177 14.16 -6.02 23.00
N ASN A 178 13.76 -7.03 23.77
CA ASN A 178 14.63 -8.17 24.11
C ASN A 178 15.01 -9.02 22.91
N PHE A 179 14.19 -9.00 21.86
CA PHE A 179 14.43 -9.70 20.60
C PHE A 179 14.85 -8.74 19.47
N GLY A 180 15.08 -7.46 19.78
CA GLY A 180 15.28 -6.43 18.78
C GLY A 180 16.51 -6.66 17.90
N GLN A 181 17.56 -7.31 18.42
CA GLN A 181 18.73 -7.67 17.61
C GLN A 181 18.40 -8.78 16.61
N GLN A 182 17.73 -9.83 17.04
CA GLN A 182 17.29 -10.97 16.23
C GLN A 182 16.31 -10.53 15.14
N ILE A 183 15.36 -9.65 15.49
CA ILE A 183 14.40 -9.07 14.54
C ILE A 183 15.14 -8.24 13.50
N ARG A 184 16.12 -7.41 13.90
CA ARG A 184 16.95 -6.66 12.94
C ARG A 184 17.83 -7.57 12.08
N ALA A 185 18.26 -8.71 12.61
CA ALA A 185 19.07 -9.70 11.91
C ALA A 185 18.29 -10.57 10.91
N GLY A 186 16.95 -10.46 10.85
CA GLY A 186 16.14 -11.15 9.85
C GLY A 186 15.01 -12.00 10.44
N MET A 187 15.09 -12.40 11.71
CA MET A 187 14.11 -13.29 12.33
C MET A 187 12.73 -12.65 12.43
N SER A 188 11.68 -13.43 12.24
CA SER A 188 10.30 -12.99 12.48
C SER A 188 9.95 -13.08 13.96
N VAL A 189 8.96 -12.30 14.40
CA VAL A 189 8.46 -12.38 15.78
C VAL A 189 7.74 -13.69 16.02
N GLN A 190 7.04 -14.22 15.01
CA GLN A 190 6.38 -15.53 15.10
C GLN A 190 7.40 -16.65 15.35
N ASP A 191 8.54 -16.67 14.63
CA ASP A 191 9.59 -17.67 14.84
C ASP A 191 10.19 -17.58 16.25
N LEU A 192 10.42 -16.36 16.72
CA LEU A 192 10.95 -16.11 18.06
C LEU A 192 9.95 -16.50 19.16
N ALA A 193 8.66 -16.43 18.87
CA ALA A 193 7.58 -16.78 19.79
C ALA A 193 7.26 -18.28 19.80
N ALA A 194 7.75 -19.06 18.83
CA ALA A 194 7.40 -20.46 18.65
C ALA A 194 7.48 -21.31 19.94
N PRO A 195 8.51 -21.20 20.81
CA PRO A 195 8.55 -21.97 22.06
C PRO A 195 7.39 -21.65 23.02
N TYR A 196 6.95 -20.39 23.06
CA TYR A 196 5.82 -19.97 23.90
C TYR A 196 4.49 -20.44 23.30
N ILE A 197 4.35 -20.36 21.97
CA ILE A 197 3.16 -20.86 21.25
C ILE A 197 2.98 -22.36 21.49
N GLN A 198 4.05 -23.16 21.29
CA GLN A 198 4.05 -24.60 21.55
C GLN A 198 3.67 -24.93 23.00
N SER A 199 4.20 -24.16 23.96
CA SER A 199 3.87 -24.32 25.37
C SER A 199 2.39 -24.04 25.66
N VAL A 200 1.81 -22.99 25.08
CA VAL A 200 0.37 -22.69 25.22
C VAL A 200 -0.46 -23.79 24.58
N SER A 201 -0.13 -24.21 23.36
CA SER A 201 -0.84 -25.27 22.64
C SER A 201 -0.86 -26.56 23.48
N ARG A 202 0.30 -26.97 23.99
CA ARG A 202 0.43 -28.16 24.83
C ARG A 202 -0.34 -28.04 26.15
N ILE A 203 -0.25 -26.91 26.86
CA ILE A 203 -0.87 -26.75 28.18
C ILE A 203 -2.38 -26.62 28.06
N LEU A 204 -2.86 -25.82 27.11
CA LEU A 204 -4.29 -25.54 26.94
C LEU A 204 -4.99 -26.49 25.96
N GLU A 205 -4.25 -27.41 25.34
CA GLU A 205 -4.76 -28.38 24.35
C GLU A 205 -5.52 -27.70 23.20
N ILE A 206 -5.04 -26.52 22.78
CA ILE A 206 -5.58 -25.78 21.64
C ILE A 206 -4.61 -25.85 20.44
N PRO A 207 -5.09 -25.91 19.19
CA PRO A 207 -4.23 -25.93 18.01
C PRO A 207 -3.29 -24.72 17.96
N GLU A 208 -2.04 -24.90 17.50
CA GLU A 208 -1.08 -23.79 17.34
C GLU A 208 -1.59 -22.72 16.37
N THR A 209 -2.38 -23.10 15.37
CA THR A 209 -3.01 -22.19 14.39
C THR A 209 -3.98 -21.19 15.02
N ASP A 210 -4.46 -21.47 16.22
CA ASP A 210 -5.41 -20.62 16.94
C ASP A 210 -4.69 -19.70 17.96
N ILE A 211 -3.34 -19.72 17.96
CA ILE A 211 -2.50 -18.99 18.92
C ILE A 211 -1.63 -18.00 18.17
N ASP A 212 -1.99 -16.72 18.24
CA ASP A 212 -1.13 -15.65 17.71
C ASP A 212 -0.42 -14.88 18.82
N VAL A 213 0.75 -14.33 18.49
CA VAL A 213 1.48 -13.38 19.34
C VAL A 213 0.62 -12.16 19.74
N PHE A 214 -0.42 -11.83 18.97
CA PHE A 214 -1.30 -10.68 19.22
C PHE A 214 -2.52 -10.99 20.05
N THR A 215 -3.13 -12.15 19.80
CA THR A 215 -4.42 -12.54 20.35
C THR A 215 -4.22 -13.25 21.68
N ASN A 216 -3.12 -13.99 21.82
CA ASN A 216 -2.79 -14.68 23.06
C ASN A 216 -1.99 -13.78 24.02
N LYS A 217 -2.67 -13.30 25.07
CA LYS A 217 -2.08 -12.44 26.11
C LYS A 217 -0.81 -13.03 26.74
N TYR A 218 -0.69 -14.36 26.85
CA TYR A 218 0.47 -15.00 27.47
C TYR A 218 1.68 -14.85 26.56
N VAL A 219 1.55 -15.29 25.30
CA VAL A 219 2.62 -15.19 24.29
C VAL A 219 3.05 -13.74 24.12
N TYR A 220 2.08 -12.81 24.01
CA TYR A 220 2.36 -11.39 23.90
C TYR A 220 3.25 -10.88 25.05
N ASN A 221 2.88 -11.18 26.30
CA ASN A 221 3.61 -10.74 27.48
C ASN A 221 5.01 -11.37 27.56
N ALA A 222 5.14 -12.65 27.21
CA ALA A 222 6.45 -13.31 27.14
C ALA A 222 7.38 -12.66 26.11
N MET A 223 6.82 -12.26 24.96
CA MET A 223 7.55 -11.56 23.91
C MET A 223 7.95 -10.13 24.27
N GLN A 224 7.24 -9.48 25.21
CA GLN A 224 7.66 -8.18 25.74
C GLN A 224 8.87 -8.27 26.67
N GLY A 225 9.19 -9.47 27.18
CA GLY A 225 10.33 -9.72 28.04
C GLY A 225 9.97 -9.95 29.51
N GLY A 226 10.92 -10.55 30.24
CA GLY A 226 10.87 -10.74 31.68
C GLY A 226 11.42 -9.53 32.46
N HIS A 227 11.58 -9.71 33.77
CA HIS A 227 12.15 -8.67 34.64
C HIS A 227 13.61 -8.35 34.24
N ALA A 228 13.99 -7.08 34.36
CA ALA A 228 15.34 -6.59 34.07
C ALA A 228 15.85 -6.79 32.63
N GLY A 229 14.96 -6.88 31.64
CA GLY A 229 15.34 -6.96 30.22
C GLY A 229 15.87 -8.34 29.78
N GLN A 230 15.65 -9.37 30.59
CA GLN A 230 15.96 -10.75 30.23
C GLN A 230 14.81 -11.42 29.48
N ASN A 231 15.12 -12.46 28.71
CA ASN A 231 14.10 -13.29 28.08
C ASN A 231 13.20 -13.92 29.15
N PHE A 232 11.90 -14.00 28.87
CA PHE A 232 10.93 -14.59 29.78
C PHE A 232 11.22 -16.10 29.92
N PRO A 233 11.63 -16.63 31.08
CA PRO A 233 12.00 -18.04 31.18
C PRO A 233 10.81 -18.95 30.87
N LEU A 234 11.02 -19.99 30.05
CA LEU A 234 9.94 -20.89 29.61
C LEU A 234 9.25 -21.58 30.79
N TRP A 235 9.99 -21.95 31.84
CA TRP A 235 9.40 -22.59 33.02
C TRP A 235 8.42 -21.67 33.77
N ASP A 236 8.72 -20.37 33.84
CA ASP A 236 7.86 -19.38 34.49
C ASP A 236 6.64 -19.10 33.61
N PHE A 237 6.85 -19.06 32.30
CA PHE A 237 5.78 -18.95 31.32
C PHE A 237 4.77 -20.10 31.46
N GLU A 238 5.24 -21.34 31.47
CA GLU A 238 4.41 -22.53 31.65
C GLU A 238 3.59 -22.47 32.95
N ARG A 239 4.21 -22.01 34.05
CA ARG A 239 3.52 -21.83 35.33
C ARG A 239 2.37 -20.83 35.22
N ILE A 240 2.58 -19.71 34.53
CA ILE A 240 1.55 -18.70 34.32
C ILE A 240 0.43 -19.24 33.43
N VAL A 241 0.75 -19.98 32.36
CA VAL A 241 -0.28 -20.56 31.48
C VAL A 241 -1.13 -21.60 32.22
N ARG A 242 -0.55 -22.42 33.10
CA ARG A 242 -1.31 -23.36 33.95
C ARG A 242 -2.23 -22.67 34.96
N SER A 243 -2.05 -21.38 35.24
CA SER A 243 -2.99 -20.62 36.06
C SER A 243 -4.28 -20.25 35.31
N ASP A 244 -4.32 -20.42 33.97
CA ASP A 244 -5.51 -20.14 33.17
C ASP A 244 -6.69 -21.07 33.57
N PRO A 245 -7.90 -20.55 33.82
CA PRO A 245 -9.07 -21.38 34.14
C PRO A 245 -9.40 -22.47 33.11
N LEU A 246 -9.05 -22.26 31.83
CA LEU A 246 -9.21 -23.24 30.76
C LEU A 246 -8.32 -24.47 30.95
N TRP A 247 -7.17 -24.32 31.60
CA TRP A 247 -6.27 -25.45 31.87
C TRP A 247 -7.00 -26.57 32.62
N ARG A 248 -7.85 -26.25 33.61
CA ARG A 248 -8.60 -27.29 34.35
C ARG A 248 -9.54 -28.13 33.48
N LYS A 249 -9.85 -27.67 32.27
CA LYS A 249 -10.73 -28.37 31.32
C LYS A 249 -9.97 -29.33 30.41
N THR A 250 -8.65 -29.25 30.33
CA THR A 250 -7.80 -30.07 29.47
C THR A 250 -7.63 -31.48 30.03
N ASN A 251 -7.22 -32.41 29.17
CA ASN A 251 -6.94 -33.78 29.58
C ASN A 251 -5.65 -33.85 30.42
N ASN A 252 -4.62 -33.09 30.05
CA ASN A 252 -3.37 -33.03 30.80
C ASN A 252 -3.56 -32.54 32.26
N ALA A 253 -4.54 -31.67 32.53
CA ALA A 253 -4.84 -31.20 33.88
C ALA A 253 -5.54 -32.29 34.69
N ARG A 254 -6.51 -32.98 34.07
CA ARG A 254 -7.23 -34.10 34.69
C ARG A 254 -6.26 -35.23 35.06
N GLU A 255 -5.34 -35.57 34.16
CA GLU A 255 -4.32 -36.60 34.40
C GLU A 255 -3.36 -36.21 35.52
N SER A 256 -2.89 -34.96 35.54
CA SER A 256 -2.02 -34.44 36.59
C SER A 256 -2.70 -34.42 37.96
N MET A 257 -3.96 -33.99 38.03
CA MET A 257 -4.77 -34.01 39.26
C MET A 257 -5.03 -35.44 39.74
N MET A 258 -5.36 -36.37 38.83
CA MET A 258 -5.54 -37.78 39.16
C MET A 258 -4.26 -38.45 39.67
N THR A 259 -3.12 -38.14 39.07
CA THR A 259 -1.81 -38.66 39.52
C THR A 259 -1.46 -38.12 40.90
N THR A 260 -1.69 -36.84 41.15
CA THR A 260 -1.49 -36.22 42.47
C THR A 260 -2.43 -36.82 43.51
N ALA A 261 -3.72 -36.97 43.19
CA ALA A 261 -4.70 -37.59 44.07
C ALA A 261 -4.35 -39.05 44.38
N ARG A 262 -3.90 -39.83 43.39
CA ARG A 262 -3.41 -41.21 43.59
C ARG A 262 -2.15 -41.27 44.45
N GLY A 263 -1.20 -40.34 44.26
CA GLY A 263 0.00 -40.24 45.10
C GLY A 263 -0.36 -39.99 46.56
N VAL A 264 -1.22 -39.01 46.82
CA VAL A 264 -1.76 -38.75 48.15
C VAL A 264 -2.48 -39.99 48.70
N LEU A 265 -3.39 -40.61 47.93
CA LEU A 265 -4.08 -41.81 48.39
C LEU A 265 -3.13 -42.99 48.69
N LYS A 266 -2.03 -43.14 47.95
CA LYS A 266 -0.96 -44.12 48.25
C LYS A 266 -0.19 -43.76 49.51
N ASP A 267 0.16 -42.49 49.68
CA ASP A 267 0.87 -41.99 50.87
C ASP A 267 0.03 -42.12 52.14
N PHE A 268 -1.31 -42.10 52.01
CA PHE A 268 -2.27 -42.36 53.09
C PHE A 268 -2.69 -43.84 53.20
N GLY A 269 -2.17 -44.75 52.39
CA GLY A 269 -2.48 -46.19 52.43
C GLY A 269 -3.90 -46.56 51.98
N LEU A 270 -4.58 -45.67 51.26
CA LEU A 270 -5.97 -45.82 50.78
C LEU A 270 -6.05 -46.34 49.33
N ALA A 271 -4.92 -46.47 48.64
CA ALA A 271 -4.82 -47.03 47.30
C ALA A 271 -3.52 -47.85 47.16
N TYR A 272 -3.56 -48.93 46.38
CA TYR A 272 -2.45 -49.86 46.14
C TYR A 272 -1.71 -49.52 44.83
#